data_AF-A0A6I2UEX2-F1
#
_entry.id   AF-A0A6I2UEX2-F1
#
_cell.length_a   1.000
_cell.length_b   1.000
_cell.length_c   1.000
_cell.angle_alpha   90.00
_cell.angle_beta   90.00
_cell.angle_gamma   90.00
#
_symmetry.space_group_name_H-M   'P 1'
#
loop_
_entity.id
_entity.type
_entity.pdbx_description
1 polymer ?
#
loop_
_entity_poly.entity_id
_entity_poly.type
_entity_poly.pdbx_seq_one_letter_code
_entity_poly.pdbx_strand_id
1 'polypeptide(L)'
;MLYDLPKPKDGEVFCEFNVNPKKNISLDCSIRATALAFDISYDKAYRNLCEFGIKMSRMFNESRCIGVYLSNKAVRLMIDVQETVKEFALNHPKGRFLLGVKVDNDKLKITDHTVCCIDGIVYDSFDSTNATIYRAWQVYLSEEELLYDVLVGIKDAATKPYKDNEDCFTALEMKELLNYRRMLERDLQKMEDFMEGR
;
A
#
# COMPACT_ATOMS: atom_id res chain seq x y z
N MET A 1 0.32 6.22 14.76
CA MET A 1 0.05 4.77 14.92
C MET A 1 -1.08 4.55 15.88
N LEU A 2 -2.18 4.04 15.36
CA LEU A 2 -3.39 3.65 16.07
C LEU A 2 -3.23 2.29 16.76
N TYR A 3 -2.42 1.41 16.18
CA TYR A 3 -2.19 0.05 16.67
C TYR A 3 -0.84 -0.05 17.38
N ASP A 4 -0.83 -0.76 18.51
CA ASP A 4 0.40 -1.19 19.17
C ASP A 4 0.88 -2.48 18.50
N LEU A 5 1.84 -2.34 17.58
CA LEU A 5 2.30 -3.44 16.74
C LEU A 5 3.35 -4.27 17.47
N PRO A 6 3.14 -5.61 17.60
CA PRO A 6 4.13 -6.48 18.19
C PRO A 6 5.39 -6.58 17.33
N LYS A 7 6.52 -6.92 17.96
CA LYS A 7 7.75 -7.22 17.24
C LYS A 7 7.79 -8.69 16.81
N PRO A 8 8.38 -9.02 15.66
CA PRO A 8 8.61 -10.40 15.28
C PRO A 8 9.64 -11.04 16.22
N LYS A 9 9.68 -12.38 16.24
CA LYS A 9 10.75 -13.11 16.93
C LYS A 9 12.08 -12.89 16.21
N ASP A 10 13.18 -13.12 16.92
CA ASP A 10 14.52 -12.94 16.36
C ASP A 10 14.71 -13.75 15.06
N GLY A 11 15.07 -13.06 13.98
CA GLY A 11 15.29 -13.65 12.67
C GLY A 11 14.02 -13.94 11.84
N GLU A 12 12.83 -13.64 12.38
CA GLU A 12 11.56 -13.73 11.66
C GLU A 12 11.10 -12.36 11.15
N VAL A 13 10.33 -12.37 10.07
CA VAL A 13 9.64 -11.17 9.56
C VAL A 13 8.15 -11.19 9.88
N PHE A 14 7.60 -12.34 10.28
CA PHE A 14 6.18 -12.50 10.55
C PHE A 14 5.85 -12.13 12.00
N CYS A 15 4.71 -11.44 12.16
CA CYS A 15 4.10 -11.23 13.45
C CYS A 15 2.59 -11.48 13.39
N GLU A 16 2.11 -12.41 14.22
CA GLU A 16 0.69 -12.70 14.30
C GLU A 16 -0.05 -11.50 14.92
N PHE A 17 -0.92 -10.87 14.14
CA PHE A 17 -1.69 -9.71 14.59
C PHE A 17 -3.05 -9.64 13.90
N ASN A 18 -4.11 -9.77 14.71
CA ASN A 18 -5.49 -9.67 14.25
C ASN A 18 -6.14 -8.36 14.75
N VAL A 19 -6.33 -7.39 13.86
CA VAL A 19 -7.00 -6.11 14.17
C VAL A 19 -8.53 -6.19 14.23
N ASN A 20 -9.12 -7.34 13.92
CA ASN A 20 -10.55 -7.56 14.12
C ASN A 20 -10.87 -7.41 15.63
N PRO A 21 -11.80 -6.53 16.04
CA PRO A 21 -12.11 -6.30 17.46
C PRO A 21 -12.61 -7.53 18.20
N LYS A 22 -13.16 -8.51 17.48
CA LYS A 22 -13.63 -9.80 18.02
C LYS A 22 -12.62 -10.94 17.81
N LYS A 23 -11.46 -10.64 17.19
CA LYS A 23 -10.40 -11.62 16.88
C LYS A 23 -10.88 -12.82 16.05
N ASN A 24 -11.98 -12.66 15.34
CA ASN A 24 -12.49 -13.69 14.44
C ASN A 24 -11.50 -13.90 13.30
N ILE A 25 -11.35 -15.16 12.88
CA ILE A 25 -10.64 -15.54 11.66
C ILE A 25 -11.71 -15.71 10.58
N SER A 26 -11.77 -14.78 9.64
CA SER A 26 -12.80 -14.74 8.60
C SER A 26 -12.22 -14.28 7.25
N LEU A 27 -13.07 -14.06 6.24
CA LEU A 27 -12.69 -13.56 4.92
C LEU A 27 -12.44 -12.03 4.91
N ASP A 28 -11.91 -11.49 6.01
CA ASP A 28 -11.70 -10.05 6.24
C ASP A 28 -10.23 -9.61 6.12
N CYS A 29 -9.38 -10.42 5.48
CA CYS A 29 -7.95 -10.11 5.31
C CYS A 29 -7.71 -8.75 4.67
N SER A 30 -8.48 -8.39 3.62
CA SER A 30 -8.39 -7.08 2.97
C SER A 30 -8.75 -5.93 3.91
N ILE A 31 -9.69 -6.13 4.84
CA ILE A 31 -10.07 -5.13 5.84
C ILE A 31 -8.96 -4.98 6.88
N ARG A 32 -8.45 -6.11 7.41
CA ARG A 32 -7.38 -6.10 8.43
C ARG A 32 -6.10 -5.48 7.89
N ALA A 33 -5.68 -5.89 6.69
CA ALA A 33 -4.49 -5.36 6.04
C ALA A 33 -4.66 -3.87 5.73
N THR A 34 -5.82 -3.44 5.21
CA THR A 34 -6.11 -2.02 4.94
C THR A 34 -6.08 -1.19 6.22
N ALA A 35 -6.66 -1.68 7.31
CA ALA A 35 -6.67 -0.98 8.59
C ALA A 35 -5.25 -0.71 9.09
N LEU A 36 -4.37 -1.71 9.00
CA LEU A 36 -2.95 -1.60 9.36
C LEU A 36 -2.19 -0.64 8.45
N ALA A 37 -2.27 -0.86 7.14
CA ALA A 37 -1.49 -0.11 6.15
C ALA A 37 -1.82 1.40 6.17
N PHE A 38 -3.08 1.76 6.38
CA PHE A 38 -3.52 3.16 6.46
C PHE A 38 -3.59 3.73 7.88
N ASP A 39 -3.23 2.95 8.91
CA ASP A 39 -3.31 3.37 10.31
C ASP A 39 -4.71 3.86 10.74
N ILE A 40 -5.75 3.16 10.27
CA ILE A 40 -7.17 3.48 10.55
C ILE A 40 -7.85 2.33 11.28
N SER A 41 -8.97 2.61 11.95
CA SER A 41 -9.71 1.56 12.66
C SER A 41 -10.25 0.49 11.71
N TYR A 42 -10.41 -0.73 12.23
CA TYR A 42 -11.03 -1.85 11.51
C TYR A 42 -12.39 -1.46 10.92
N ASP A 43 -13.25 -0.82 11.71
CA ASP A 43 -14.58 -0.38 11.28
C ASP A 43 -14.51 0.65 10.14
N LYS A 44 -13.53 1.56 10.17
CA LYS A 44 -13.34 2.54 9.09
C LYS A 44 -12.88 1.86 7.81
N ALA A 45 -11.92 0.93 7.90
CA ALA A 45 -11.49 0.12 6.75
C ALA A 45 -12.65 -0.71 6.18
N TYR A 46 -13.45 -1.34 7.04
CA TYR A 46 -14.62 -2.12 6.67
C TYR A 46 -15.62 -1.26 5.87
N ARG A 47 -16.03 -0.12 6.43
CA ARG A 47 -17.00 0.78 5.78
C ARG A 47 -16.49 1.29 4.44
N ASN A 48 -15.22 1.71 4.37
CA ASN A 48 -14.62 2.19 3.14
C ASN A 48 -14.67 1.12 2.04
N LEU A 49 -14.20 -0.11 2.32
CA LEU A 49 -14.16 -1.18 1.33
C LEU A 49 -15.57 -1.62 0.91
N CYS A 50 -16.52 -1.69 1.84
CA CYS A 50 -17.92 -1.99 1.52
C CYS A 50 -18.55 -0.92 0.63
N GLU A 51 -18.31 0.37 0.90
CA GLU A 51 -18.82 1.46 0.07
C GLU A 51 -18.31 1.37 -1.37
N PHE A 52 -17.03 1.03 -1.55
CA PHE A 52 -16.47 0.78 -2.88
C PHE A 52 -17.03 -0.47 -3.54
N GLY A 53 -17.21 -1.56 -2.79
CA GLY A 53 -17.87 -2.78 -3.28
C GLY A 53 -19.28 -2.50 -3.80
N ILE A 54 -20.07 -1.69 -3.08
CA ILE A 54 -21.40 -1.24 -3.50
C ILE A 54 -21.31 -0.43 -4.79
N LYS A 55 -20.44 0.57 -4.87
CA LYS A 55 -20.26 1.43 -6.07
C LYS A 55 -19.88 0.63 -7.31
N MET A 56 -19.16 -0.47 -7.13
CA MET A 56 -18.71 -1.34 -8.22
C MET A 56 -19.64 -2.52 -8.50
N SER A 57 -20.65 -2.75 -7.66
CA SER A 57 -21.46 -3.98 -7.65
C SER A 57 -20.59 -5.25 -7.57
N ARG A 58 -19.57 -5.26 -6.69
CA ARG A 58 -18.63 -6.37 -6.48
C ARG A 58 -18.39 -6.62 -4.99
N MET A 59 -17.82 -7.77 -4.66
CA MET A 59 -17.41 -8.06 -3.28
C MET A 59 -16.18 -7.21 -2.89
N PHE A 60 -16.20 -6.70 -1.66
CA PHE A 60 -15.19 -5.76 -1.14
C PHE A 60 -13.77 -6.37 -1.03
N ASN A 61 -13.69 -7.69 -0.91
CA ASN A 61 -12.44 -8.45 -0.79
C ASN A 61 -11.90 -8.93 -2.14
N GLU A 62 -12.57 -8.60 -3.26
CA GLU A 62 -12.02 -8.90 -4.57
C GLU A 62 -10.85 -7.98 -4.89
N SER A 63 -9.79 -8.55 -5.44
CA SER A 63 -8.57 -7.86 -5.87
C SER A 63 -8.81 -6.64 -6.76
N ARG A 64 -9.88 -6.69 -7.58
CA ARG A 64 -10.32 -5.55 -8.41
C ARG A 64 -10.94 -4.41 -7.59
N CYS A 65 -11.73 -4.73 -6.57
CA CYS A 65 -12.32 -3.73 -5.68
C CYS A 65 -11.24 -3.04 -4.84
N ILE A 66 -10.32 -3.83 -4.29
CA ILE A 66 -9.15 -3.32 -3.55
C ILE A 66 -8.31 -2.42 -4.45
N GLY A 67 -7.99 -2.86 -5.67
CA GLY A 67 -7.22 -2.05 -6.61
C GLY A 67 -7.85 -0.70 -6.93
N VAL A 68 -9.18 -0.63 -7.08
CA VAL A 68 -9.91 0.63 -7.32
C VAL A 68 -10.04 1.49 -6.07
N TYR A 69 -10.22 0.89 -4.89
CA TYR A 69 -10.15 1.63 -3.63
C TYR A 69 -8.78 2.31 -3.48
N LEU A 70 -7.71 1.54 -3.75
CA LEU A 70 -6.33 2.02 -3.65
C LEU A 70 -5.98 3.03 -4.73
N SER A 71 -6.48 2.91 -5.96
CA SER A 71 -6.20 3.90 -7.03
C SER A 71 -6.70 5.32 -6.71
N ASN A 72 -7.59 5.46 -5.72
CA ASN A 72 -8.10 6.75 -5.24
C ASN A 72 -7.44 7.17 -3.91
N LYS A 73 -6.28 6.62 -3.58
CA LYS A 73 -5.51 6.89 -2.36
C LYS A 73 -4.06 7.23 -2.71
N ALA A 74 -3.35 7.81 -1.74
CA ALA A 74 -1.92 8.04 -1.84
C ALA A 74 -1.17 6.71 -1.78
N VAL A 75 -1.12 6.00 -2.91
CA VAL A 75 -0.44 4.72 -3.06
C VAL A 75 0.39 4.70 -4.32
N ARG A 76 1.51 3.98 -4.29
CA ARG A 76 2.28 3.63 -5.48
C ARG A 76 2.06 2.15 -5.80
N LEU A 77 1.57 1.86 -6.99
CA LEU A 77 1.47 0.48 -7.48
C LEU A 77 2.86 -0.01 -7.87
N MET A 78 3.24 -1.18 -7.37
CA MET A 78 4.45 -1.88 -7.80
C MET A 78 4.02 -3.09 -8.63
N ILE A 79 4.49 -3.11 -9.88
CA ILE A 79 4.13 -4.13 -10.87
C ILE A 79 5.27 -5.16 -10.93
N ASP A 80 4.92 -6.42 -11.15
CA ASP A 80 5.85 -7.54 -11.39
C ASP A 80 6.71 -8.02 -10.21
N VAL A 81 6.14 -7.96 -9.00
CA VAL A 81 6.74 -8.56 -7.81
C VAL A 81 6.55 -10.08 -7.88
N GLN A 82 7.56 -10.83 -8.35
CA GLN A 82 7.56 -12.31 -8.41
C GLN A 82 8.30 -12.95 -7.22
N GLU A 83 8.45 -12.23 -6.12
CA GLU A 83 9.08 -12.71 -4.90
C GLU A 83 8.06 -13.22 -3.88
N THR A 84 8.54 -13.99 -2.91
CA THR A 84 7.76 -14.35 -1.73
C THR A 84 7.55 -13.15 -0.82
N VAL A 85 6.51 -13.20 0.01
CA VAL A 85 6.27 -12.16 1.04
C VAL A 85 7.49 -11.97 1.95
N LYS A 86 8.21 -13.04 2.28
CA LYS A 86 9.44 -12.96 3.08
C LYS A 86 10.55 -12.18 2.40
N GLU A 87 10.83 -12.51 1.14
CA GLU A 87 11.87 -11.84 0.33
C GLU A 87 11.54 -10.36 0.18
N PHE A 88 10.29 -10.04 -0.13
CA PHE A 88 9.81 -8.66 -0.21
C PHE A 88 10.06 -7.88 1.08
N ALA A 89 9.70 -8.46 2.22
CA ALA A 89 9.87 -7.81 3.52
C ALA A 89 11.35 -7.53 3.82
N LEU A 90 12.26 -8.44 3.46
CA LEU A 90 13.70 -8.25 3.63
C LEU A 90 14.28 -7.20 2.67
N ASN A 91 13.79 -7.18 1.43
CA ASN A 91 14.20 -6.22 0.41
C ASN A 91 13.65 -4.81 0.68
N HIS A 92 12.56 -4.70 1.43
CA HIS A 92 11.87 -3.44 1.73
C HIS A 92 11.77 -3.20 3.24
N PRO A 93 12.91 -2.93 3.91
CA PRO A 93 12.98 -2.78 5.37
C PRO A 93 12.32 -1.50 5.91
N LYS A 94 11.80 -0.64 5.02
CA LYS A 94 11.11 0.61 5.36
C LYS A 94 9.91 0.80 4.45
N GLY A 95 8.85 1.38 5.00
CA GLY A 95 7.62 1.72 4.28
C GLY A 95 6.44 0.84 4.67
N ARG A 96 5.26 1.19 4.15
CA ARG A 96 4.01 0.48 4.39
C ARG A 96 3.51 -0.09 3.08
N PHE A 97 3.14 -1.36 3.09
CA PHE A 97 2.73 -2.06 1.88
C PHE A 97 1.49 -2.90 2.14
N LEU A 98 0.59 -2.88 1.15
CA LEU A 98 -0.43 -3.90 0.97
C LEU A 98 0.04 -4.87 -0.11
N LEU A 99 -0.04 -6.15 0.16
CA LEU A 99 0.41 -7.21 -0.74
C LEU A 99 -0.79 -8.08 -1.10
N GLY A 100 -1.08 -8.19 -2.39
CA GLY A 100 -1.96 -9.21 -2.94
C GLY A 100 -1.13 -10.47 -3.17
N VAL A 101 -1.50 -11.56 -2.51
CA VAL A 101 -0.75 -12.82 -2.55
C VAL A 101 -1.66 -13.99 -2.94
N LYS A 102 -1.07 -14.99 -3.56
CA LYS A 102 -1.72 -16.28 -3.80
C LYS A 102 -1.21 -17.27 -2.79
N VAL A 103 -2.12 -17.79 -1.97
CA VAL A 103 -1.80 -18.84 -1.01
C VAL A 103 -2.25 -20.17 -1.61
N ASP A 104 -1.28 -21.04 -1.91
CA ASP A 104 -1.55 -22.43 -2.23
C ASP A 104 -1.80 -23.19 -0.93
N ASN A 105 -3.04 -23.64 -0.74
CA ASN A 105 -3.39 -24.54 0.34
C ASN A 105 -3.88 -25.86 -0.26
N ASP A 106 -3.31 -26.99 0.16
CA ASP A 106 -3.65 -28.34 -0.33
C ASP A 106 -5.16 -28.69 -0.24
N LYS A 107 -5.94 -27.91 0.51
CA LYS A 107 -7.38 -28.13 0.77
C LYS A 107 -8.30 -27.11 0.10
N LEU A 108 -7.80 -25.95 -0.33
CA LEU A 108 -8.58 -24.90 -1.00
C LEU A 108 -7.73 -24.34 -2.14
N LYS A 109 -8.23 -24.45 -3.37
CA LYS A 109 -7.71 -23.71 -4.54
C LYS A 109 -7.33 -22.29 -4.14
N ILE A 110 -6.13 -21.85 -4.56
CA ILE A 110 -5.61 -20.48 -4.56
C ILE A 110 -6.65 -19.47 -4.06
N THR A 111 -6.57 -19.10 -2.78
CA THR A 111 -7.40 -18.02 -2.25
C THR A 111 -6.64 -16.72 -2.39
N ASP A 112 -7.24 -15.75 -3.08
CA ASP A 112 -6.76 -14.37 -3.05
C ASP A 112 -6.70 -13.91 -1.58
N HIS A 113 -5.54 -13.45 -1.17
CA HIS A 113 -5.30 -13.00 0.19
C HIS A 113 -4.59 -11.64 0.19
N THR A 114 -4.86 -10.83 1.20
CA THR A 114 -4.27 -9.50 1.34
C THR A 114 -3.48 -9.44 2.64
N VAL A 115 -2.21 -9.07 2.54
CA VAL A 115 -1.26 -9.03 3.65
C VAL A 115 -0.75 -7.60 3.82
N CYS A 116 -0.43 -7.19 5.05
CA CYS A 116 0.22 -5.93 5.32
C CYS A 116 1.68 -6.16 5.71
N CYS A 117 2.59 -5.41 5.09
CA CYS A 117 4.00 -5.34 5.47
C CYS A 117 4.31 -3.89 5.89
N ILE A 118 4.89 -3.70 7.07
CA ILE A 118 5.28 -2.38 7.60
C ILE A 118 6.72 -2.49 8.08
N ASP A 119 7.60 -1.68 7.49
CA ASP A 119 9.02 -1.60 7.82
C ASP A 119 9.71 -2.97 7.85
N GLY A 120 9.46 -3.78 6.82
CA GLY A 120 9.99 -5.13 6.67
C GLY A 120 9.38 -6.18 7.61
N ILE A 121 8.28 -5.86 8.30
CA ILE A 121 7.57 -6.78 9.19
C ILE A 121 6.18 -7.06 8.62
N VAL A 122 5.83 -8.34 8.52
CA VAL A 122 4.58 -8.86 7.98
C VAL A 122 3.59 -9.08 9.12
N TYR A 123 2.43 -8.40 9.06
CA TYR A 123 1.38 -8.49 10.07
C TYR A 123 0.12 -9.14 9.49
N ASP A 124 -0.26 -10.27 10.06
CA ASP A 124 -1.47 -11.01 9.64
C ASP A 124 -1.94 -11.99 10.72
N SER A 125 -3.11 -12.61 10.53
CA SER A 125 -3.65 -13.62 11.45
C SER A 125 -3.08 -15.02 11.24
N PHE A 126 -2.28 -15.24 10.18
CA PHE A 126 -1.57 -16.49 9.94
C PHE A 126 -0.30 -16.23 9.12
N ASP A 127 0.68 -17.12 9.23
CA ASP A 127 1.93 -16.99 8.50
C ASP A 127 1.71 -17.31 7.01
N SER A 128 1.79 -16.26 6.18
CA SER A 128 1.72 -16.32 4.72
C SER A 128 3.05 -15.92 4.06
N THR A 129 4.16 -15.98 4.79
CA THR A 129 5.45 -15.45 4.33
C THR A 129 6.04 -16.18 3.10
N ASN A 130 5.65 -17.43 2.87
CA ASN A 130 6.04 -18.21 1.69
C ASN A 130 5.11 -17.99 0.47
N ALA A 131 4.03 -17.21 0.60
CA ALA A 131 3.11 -16.96 -0.50
C ALA A 131 3.78 -16.06 -1.56
N THR A 132 3.49 -16.33 -2.83
CA THR A 132 3.96 -15.50 -3.94
C THR A 132 3.10 -14.25 -4.05
N ILE A 133 3.76 -13.09 -4.11
CA ILE A 133 3.10 -11.83 -4.37
C ILE A 133 2.72 -11.80 -5.85
N TYR A 134 1.54 -11.28 -6.16
CA TYR A 134 1.18 -10.96 -7.55
C TYR A 134 0.95 -9.46 -7.76
N ARG A 135 0.86 -8.71 -6.65
CA ARG A 135 0.70 -7.25 -6.66
C ARG A 135 1.11 -6.66 -5.32
N ALA A 136 1.81 -5.53 -5.35
CA ALA A 136 2.10 -4.75 -4.15
C ALA A 136 1.68 -3.29 -4.34
N TRP A 137 1.23 -2.67 -3.26
CA TRP A 137 0.94 -1.25 -3.20
C TRP A 137 1.69 -0.66 -2.02
N GLN A 138 2.57 0.30 -2.28
CA GLN A 138 3.14 1.12 -1.23
C GLN A 138 2.10 2.15 -0.79
N VAL A 139 1.88 2.27 0.51
CA VAL A 139 0.86 3.13 1.12
C VAL A 139 1.55 4.28 1.83
N TYR A 140 1.07 5.49 1.57
CA TYR A 140 1.50 6.71 2.26
C TYR A 140 0.35 7.21 3.14
N LEU A 141 0.68 7.74 4.32
CA LEU A 141 -0.32 8.22 5.28
C LEU A 141 -0.76 9.65 4.97
N SER A 142 -0.04 10.35 4.09
CA SER A 142 -0.36 11.69 3.59
C SER A 142 0.01 11.85 2.12
N GLU A 143 -0.59 12.84 1.46
CA GLU A 143 -0.23 13.18 0.07
C GLU A 143 1.16 13.82 0.01
N GLU A 144 1.55 14.53 1.06
CA GLU A 144 2.88 15.13 1.21
C GLU A 144 3.97 14.06 1.25
N GLU A 145 3.76 12.96 1.97
CA GLU A 145 4.68 11.81 1.99
C GLU A 145 4.84 11.18 0.61
N LEU A 146 3.72 10.97 -0.11
CA LEU A 146 3.76 10.47 -1.48
C LEU A 146 4.52 11.43 -2.41
N LEU A 147 4.20 12.73 -2.35
CA LEU A 147 4.83 13.74 -3.18
C LEU A 147 6.33 13.84 -2.90
N TYR A 148 6.73 13.79 -1.63
CA TYR A 148 8.14 13.81 -1.24
C TYR A 148 8.89 12.61 -1.82
N ASP A 149 8.36 11.39 -1.66
CA ASP A 149 9.00 10.17 -2.16
C ASP A 149 9.12 10.17 -3.69
N VAL A 150 8.08 10.62 -4.39
CA VAL A 150 8.12 10.84 -5.84
C VAL A 150 9.21 11.83 -6.25
N LEU A 151 9.28 12.98 -5.57
CA LEU A 151 10.26 14.02 -5.88
C LEU A 151 11.70 13.56 -5.64
N VAL A 152 11.95 12.79 -4.58
CA VAL A 152 13.26 12.17 -4.32
C VAL A 152 13.58 11.15 -5.41
N GLY A 153 12.65 10.27 -5.76
CA GLY A 153 12.84 9.28 -6.83
C GLY A 153 13.15 9.92 -8.19
N ILE A 154 12.51 11.04 -8.53
CA ILE A 154 12.82 11.79 -9.76
C ILE A 154 14.25 12.34 -9.72
N LYS A 155 14.71 12.88 -8.59
CA LYS A 155 16.07 13.41 -8.44
C LYS A 155 17.12 12.30 -8.56
N ASP A 156 16.86 11.15 -7.95
CA ASP A 156 17.77 10.00 -8.02
C ASP A 156 17.83 9.40 -9.43
N ALA A 157 16.71 9.34 -10.14
CA ALA A 157 16.67 8.92 -11.54
C ALA A 157 17.41 9.91 -12.46
N ALA A 158 17.31 11.21 -12.20
CA ALA A 158 17.99 12.25 -12.98
C ALA A 158 19.52 12.25 -12.81
N THR A 159 20.05 11.61 -11.77
CA THR A 159 21.50 11.57 -11.46
C THR A 159 22.18 10.26 -11.85
N LYS A 160 21.42 9.21 -12.22
CA LYS A 160 21.96 7.93 -12.69
C LYS A 160 22.02 7.89 -14.23
N PRO A 161 23.13 7.44 -14.84
CA PRO A 161 23.16 7.21 -16.29
C PRO A 161 22.12 6.13 -16.65
N TYR A 162 21.30 6.43 -17.65
CA TYR A 162 20.20 5.59 -18.13
C TYR A 162 20.74 4.22 -18.55
N LYS A 163 20.69 3.24 -17.65
CA LYS A 163 20.76 1.82 -17.95
C LYS A 163 19.48 1.21 -17.42
N ASP A 164 18.65 0.78 -18.35
CA ASP A 164 17.55 -0.17 -18.23
C ASP A 164 17.12 -0.44 -16.77
N ASN A 165 16.37 0.50 -16.18
CA ASN A 165 15.71 0.28 -14.91
C ASN A 165 14.23 0.02 -15.18
N GLU A 166 13.81 -1.19 -14.84
CA GLU A 166 12.42 -1.66 -14.81
C GLU A 166 11.56 -0.92 -13.74
N ASP A 167 12.19 -0.04 -12.95
CA ASP A 167 11.57 0.83 -11.96
C ASP A 167 11.48 2.28 -12.44
N CYS A 168 10.57 2.60 -13.35
CA CYS A 168 10.30 3.99 -13.71
C CYS A 168 8.81 4.18 -13.96
N PHE A 169 8.18 5.09 -13.20
CA PHE A 169 6.83 5.59 -13.41
C PHE A 169 6.49 5.67 -14.91
N THR A 170 5.32 5.18 -15.29
CA THR A 170 4.86 5.30 -16.67
C THR A 170 4.83 6.78 -17.06
N ALA A 171 5.06 7.09 -18.34
CA ALA A 171 5.04 8.47 -18.84
C ALA A 171 3.71 9.19 -18.51
N LEU A 172 2.63 8.44 -18.31
CA LEU A 172 1.33 8.96 -17.88
C LEU A 172 1.33 9.38 -16.41
N GLU A 173 1.88 8.53 -15.52
CA GLU A 173 2.03 8.84 -14.08
C GLU A 173 2.94 10.05 -13.87
N MET A 174 4.03 10.16 -14.63
CA MET A 174 4.90 11.34 -14.60
C MET A 174 4.17 12.61 -15.06
N LYS A 175 3.32 12.51 -16.08
CA LYS A 175 2.55 13.65 -16.59
C LYS A 175 1.49 14.11 -15.59
N GLU A 176 0.83 13.18 -14.91
CA GLU A 176 -0.16 13.49 -13.87
C GLU A 176 0.51 14.12 -12.64
N LEU A 177 1.64 13.60 -12.19
CA LEU A 177 2.44 14.17 -11.10
C LEU A 177 2.96 15.57 -11.44
N LEU A 178 3.42 15.81 -12.67
CA LEU A 178 3.85 17.14 -13.13
C LEU A 178 2.68 18.13 -13.22
N ASN A 179 1.46 17.66 -13.50
CA ASN A 179 0.27 18.50 -13.48
C ASN A 179 -0.15 18.84 -12.05
N TYR A 180 -0.09 17.86 -11.15
CA TYR A 180 -0.39 18.05 -9.73
C TYR A 180 0.59 19.03 -9.07
N ARG A 181 1.89 18.86 -9.32
CA ARG A 181 2.93 19.79 -8.88
C ARG A 181 2.65 21.22 -9.35
N ARG A 182 2.33 21.41 -10.63
CA ARG A 182 1.99 22.73 -11.19
C ARG A 182 0.71 23.33 -10.61
N MET A 183 -0.20 22.51 -10.11
CA MET A 183 -1.39 23.00 -9.41
C MET A 183 -1.02 23.51 -8.02
N LEU A 184 -0.26 22.72 -7.24
CA LEU A 184 0.21 23.11 -5.92
C LEU A 184 1.08 24.37 -5.95
N GLU A 185 2.00 24.49 -6.90
CA GLU A 185 2.84 25.68 -7.07
C GLU A 185 1.98 26.94 -7.34
N ARG A 186 0.87 26.80 -8.08
CA ARG A 186 -0.06 27.92 -8.33
C ARG A 186 -0.86 28.31 -7.10
N ASP A 187 -1.29 27.33 -6.30
CA ASP A 187 -2.08 27.61 -5.10
C ASP A 187 -1.20 28.17 -3.98
N LEU A 188 0.05 27.74 -3.88
CA LEU A 188 1.06 28.34 -3.00
C LEU A 188 1.32 29.80 -3.37
N GLN A 189 1.52 30.10 -4.66
CA GLN A 189 1.73 31.47 -5.13
C GLN A 189 0.54 32.38 -4.80
N LYS A 190 -0.70 31.91 -4.98
CA LYS A 190 -1.90 32.69 -4.61
C LYS A 190 -1.97 32.96 -3.11
N MET A 191 -1.54 32.01 -2.27
CA MET A 191 -1.49 32.21 -0.83
C MET A 191 -0.41 33.22 -0.44
N GLU A 192 0.75 33.17 -1.07
CA GLU A 192 1.83 34.15 -0.87
C GLU A 192 1.38 35.56 -1.30
N ASP A 193 0.77 35.69 -2.48
CA ASP A 193 0.23 36.96 -2.97
C ASP A 193 -0.83 37.52 -2.00
N PHE A 194 -1.74 36.68 -1.52
CA PHE A 194 -2.75 37.06 -0.52
C PHE A 194 -2.11 37.53 0.81
N MET A 195 -1.09 36.82 1.29
CA MET A 195 -0.37 37.16 2.52
C MET A 195 0.44 38.45 2.38
N GLU A 196 0.95 38.73 1.18
CA GLU A 196 1.69 39.95 0.86
C GLU A 196 0.79 41.12 0.44
N GLY A 197 -0.54 40.92 0.42
CA GLY A 197 -1.52 41.94 0.05
C GLY A 197 -1.48 42.35 -1.43
N ARG A 198 -1.04 41.45 -2.31
CA ARG A 198 -0.96 41.63 -3.77
C ARG A 198 -2.17 41.04 -4.48
#